data_AF-A0A2W6TIN9-F1
#
_entry.id   AF-A0A2W6TIN9-F1
#
_cell.length_a   1.000
_cell.length_b   1.000
_cell.length_c   1.000
_cell.angle_alpha   90.00
_cell.angle_beta   90.00
_cell.angle_gamma   90.00
#
_symmetry.space_group_name_H-M   'P 1'
#
loop_
_entity.id
_entity.type
_entity.pdbx_description
1 polymer ?
#
loop_
_entity_poly.entity_id
_entity_poly.type
_entity_poly.pdbx_seq_one_letter_code
_entity_poly.pdbx_strand_id
1 'polypeptide(L)'
;KTTKETLLIKNDDLINDIKQSKFNPTYLFESFGLEKMAEIFNRFKPLFLAYKNRASKTINKISKLSKVYHQPLVSNPLNNATNILLENSDLHWLENATPFALFKALSACYSRMYGQDTFVYRIRNGKSWTKKSTATSVNELNYDFILNYLKSKYNLTGKKVYFPENVEFGLPTSEKMFVGNIPTGTRFYGESLAVGIYWENAWGAYDLDLSGLNIAGKIGWNAAYNQNEGQLMYSGDITSAPNGAVEYLYANKGLSAPTLVMNNVFSGNSDCGYKIVIGKGDAITYNYMMNPNHLFAEARCNSVQKQTILGMLLPKGGKQCFVLLNFGAGHSHVSGNNEVSVMATNALYQQWYEAVSYNHLVEELGAHITPNKEEADFDFSLESLEKDSFIKIFK
;
A
#
# COMPACT_ATOMS: atom_id res chain seq x y z
N LYS A 1 -21.78 16.79 26.57
CA LYS A 1 -22.65 16.88 27.77
C LYS A 1 -22.98 15.50 28.37
N THR A 2 -23.42 14.54 27.56
CA THR A 2 -23.80 13.19 28.02
C THR A 2 -22.63 12.36 28.56
N THR A 3 -21.52 12.29 27.81
CA THR A 3 -20.32 11.48 28.14
C THR A 3 -19.10 12.31 28.53
N LYS A 4 -19.21 13.65 28.47
CA LYS A 4 -18.10 14.62 28.58
C LYS A 4 -17.00 14.49 27.51
N GLU A 5 -17.13 13.56 26.57
CA GLU A 5 -16.24 13.45 25.41
C GLU A 5 -16.71 14.31 24.24
N THR A 6 -15.75 14.74 23.43
CA THR A 6 -15.97 15.51 22.18
C THR A 6 -15.96 14.62 20.94
N LEU A 7 -15.35 13.43 21.03
CA LEU A 7 -15.23 12.49 19.92
C LEU A 7 -16.54 11.69 19.76
N LEU A 8 -17.04 11.58 18.54
CA LEU A 8 -18.27 10.86 18.23
C LEU A 8 -17.96 9.57 17.45
N ILE A 9 -17.60 8.51 18.16
CA ILE A 9 -17.40 7.17 17.57
C ILE A 9 -18.60 6.29 17.87
N LYS A 10 -19.21 5.73 16.81
CA LYS A 10 -20.30 4.77 16.96
C LYS A 10 -19.75 3.39 17.36
N ASN A 11 -19.58 3.16 18.65
CA ASN A 11 -19.22 1.87 19.25
C ASN A 11 -20.18 1.51 20.41
N ASP A 12 -20.06 0.28 20.92
CA ASP A 12 -20.95 -0.21 21.98
C ASP A 12 -20.75 0.53 23.31
N ASP A 13 -19.52 0.92 23.62
CA ASP A 13 -19.18 1.67 24.83
C ASP A 13 -19.91 3.03 24.87
N LEU A 14 -19.78 3.83 23.81
CA LEU A 14 -20.46 5.13 23.73
C LEU A 14 -21.98 4.97 23.77
N ILE A 15 -22.53 3.95 23.11
CA ILE A 15 -23.97 3.66 23.14
C ILE A 15 -24.41 3.34 24.57
N ASN A 16 -23.63 2.56 25.32
CA ASN A 16 -23.94 2.20 26.70
C ASN A 16 -23.82 3.40 27.64
N ASP A 17 -22.79 4.22 27.49
CA ASP A 17 -22.62 5.46 28.26
C ASP A 17 -23.80 6.42 28.06
N ILE A 18 -24.26 6.57 26.81
CA ILE A 18 -25.46 7.37 26.51
C ILE A 18 -26.69 6.80 27.21
N LYS A 19 -26.90 5.48 27.18
CA LYS A 19 -28.06 4.82 27.83
C LYS A 19 -28.03 4.98 29.35
N GLN A 20 -26.86 4.87 29.96
CA GLN A 20 -26.67 4.98 31.42
C GLN A 20 -26.78 6.43 31.90
N SER A 21 -26.49 7.39 31.02
CA SER A 21 -26.61 8.82 31.34
C SER A 21 -28.03 9.21 31.75
N LYS A 22 -28.12 10.10 32.74
CA LYS A 22 -29.38 10.74 33.15
C LYS A 22 -29.71 11.99 32.32
N PHE A 23 -28.80 12.42 31.44
CA PHE A 23 -28.97 13.63 30.65
C PHE A 23 -30.12 13.49 29.64
N ASN A 24 -31.03 14.48 29.62
CA ASN A 24 -32.10 14.57 28.64
C ASN A 24 -31.71 15.56 27.52
N PRO A 25 -31.53 15.09 26.27
CA PRO A 25 -31.11 15.95 25.16
C PRO A 25 -32.25 16.71 24.47
N THR A 26 -33.52 16.55 24.87
CA THR A 26 -34.68 17.13 24.17
C THR A 26 -34.49 18.60 23.80
N TYR A 27 -34.13 19.43 24.77
CA TYR A 27 -33.93 20.87 24.54
C TYR A 27 -32.86 21.16 23.49
N LEU A 28 -31.76 20.39 23.45
CA LEU A 28 -30.69 20.58 22.47
C LEU A 28 -31.13 20.17 21.06
N PHE A 29 -31.87 19.07 20.94
CA PHE A 29 -32.39 18.64 19.64
C PHE A 29 -33.43 19.63 19.10
N GLU A 30 -34.26 20.19 19.98
CA GLU A 30 -35.24 21.20 19.60
C GLU A 30 -34.57 22.53 19.24
N SER A 31 -33.57 22.96 20.00
CA SER A 31 -32.83 24.20 19.72
C SER A 31 -32.05 24.16 18.41
N PHE A 32 -31.46 22.99 18.07
CA PHE A 32 -30.79 22.80 16.78
C PHE A 32 -31.76 22.57 15.60
N GLY A 33 -33.02 22.22 15.89
CA GLY A 33 -34.04 21.91 14.90
C GLY A 33 -34.17 20.42 14.61
N LEU A 34 -35.39 19.89 14.78
CA LEU A 34 -35.67 18.46 14.60
C LEU A 34 -35.54 17.99 13.13
N GLU A 35 -35.76 18.89 12.17
CA GLU A 35 -35.52 18.62 10.74
C GLU A 35 -34.03 18.43 10.46
N LYS A 36 -33.17 19.31 10.99
CA LYS A 36 -31.71 19.18 10.90
C LYS A 36 -31.20 17.91 11.57
N MET A 37 -31.76 17.53 12.72
CA MET A 37 -31.45 16.24 13.35
C MET A 37 -31.90 15.05 12.50
N ALA A 38 -33.02 15.17 11.78
CA ALA A 38 -33.56 14.13 10.93
C ALA A 38 -32.68 13.86 9.69
N GLU A 39 -32.00 14.89 9.16
CA GLU A 39 -31.03 14.74 8.05
C GLU A 39 -29.97 13.67 8.36
N ILE A 40 -29.43 13.66 9.59
CA ILE A 40 -28.36 12.77 10.03
C ILE A 40 -28.83 11.53 10.82
N PHE A 41 -30.13 11.43 11.14
CA PHE A 41 -30.66 10.39 12.04
C PHE A 41 -30.27 8.96 11.60
N ASN A 42 -30.45 8.62 10.32
CA ASN A 42 -30.18 7.27 9.83
C ASN A 42 -28.68 6.91 9.94
N ARG A 43 -27.78 7.90 9.80
CA ARG A 43 -26.32 7.73 9.91
C ARG A 43 -25.89 7.37 11.34
N PHE A 44 -26.51 8.02 12.32
CA PHE A 44 -26.21 7.87 13.74
C PHE A 44 -27.34 7.18 14.54
N LYS A 45 -28.17 6.38 13.85
CA LYS A 45 -29.38 5.79 14.43
C LYS A 45 -29.16 5.10 15.78
N PRO A 46 -28.11 4.27 15.99
CA PRO A 46 -27.86 3.66 17.30
C PRO A 46 -27.65 4.69 18.43
N LEU A 47 -26.97 5.80 18.14
CA LEU A 47 -26.73 6.86 19.13
C LEU A 47 -28.01 7.63 19.46
N PHE A 48 -28.85 7.95 18.46
CA PHE A 48 -30.16 8.55 18.71
C PHE A 48 -31.09 7.61 19.49
N LEU A 49 -31.11 6.32 19.16
CA LEU A 49 -31.93 5.33 19.85
C LEU A 49 -31.47 5.10 21.29
N ALA A 50 -30.18 5.28 21.59
CA ALA A 50 -29.67 5.20 22.96
C ALA A 50 -30.34 6.25 23.89
N TYR A 51 -30.77 7.40 23.37
CA TYR A 51 -31.51 8.41 24.13
C TYR A 51 -33.01 8.14 24.28
N LYS A 52 -33.55 7.06 23.69
CA LYS A 52 -35.01 6.82 23.66
C LYS A 52 -35.62 6.70 25.05
N ASN A 53 -34.89 6.22 26.05
CA ASN A 53 -35.36 6.12 27.43
C ASN A 53 -35.57 7.49 28.11
N ARG A 54 -34.94 8.56 27.60
CA ARG A 54 -34.99 9.91 28.19
C ARG A 54 -35.77 10.91 27.33
N ALA A 55 -35.66 10.77 26.01
CA ALA A 55 -36.25 11.69 25.02
C ALA A 55 -37.13 10.95 24.01
N SER A 56 -37.91 9.96 24.46
CA SER A 56 -38.70 9.04 23.61
C SER A 56 -39.53 9.77 22.54
N LYS A 57 -40.30 10.79 22.94
CA LYS A 57 -41.16 11.59 22.05
C LYS A 57 -40.33 12.32 20.99
N THR A 58 -39.26 13.00 21.40
CA THR A 58 -38.36 13.75 20.51
C THR A 58 -37.66 12.81 19.53
N ILE A 59 -37.11 11.69 19.99
CA ILE A 59 -36.44 10.69 19.14
C ILE A 59 -37.41 10.07 18.13
N ASN A 60 -38.63 9.71 18.56
CA ASN A 60 -39.65 9.19 17.65
C ASN A 60 -40.05 10.23 16.59
N LYS A 61 -40.12 11.51 16.95
CA LYS A 61 -40.41 12.60 16.01
C LYS A 61 -39.28 12.78 14.99
N ILE A 62 -38.02 12.82 15.43
CA ILE A 62 -36.84 12.86 14.55
C ILE A 62 -36.83 11.65 13.60
N SER A 63 -37.08 10.44 14.13
CA SER A 63 -37.15 9.21 13.33
C SER A 63 -38.28 9.21 12.30
N LYS A 64 -39.38 9.92 12.54
CA LYS A 64 -40.46 10.07 11.56
C LYS A 64 -40.07 11.08 10.49
N LEU A 65 -39.48 12.21 10.89
CA LEU A 65 -38.99 13.25 9.98
C LEU A 65 -37.86 12.74 9.08
N SER A 66 -37.03 11.80 9.54
CA SER A 66 -35.93 11.25 8.73
C SER A 66 -36.42 10.46 7.52
N LYS A 67 -37.70 10.08 7.45
CA LYS A 67 -38.29 9.48 6.24
C LYS A 67 -38.43 10.48 5.08
N VAL A 68 -38.43 11.78 5.38
CA VAL A 68 -38.59 12.87 4.41
C VAL A 68 -37.30 13.66 4.26
N TYR A 69 -36.65 14.02 5.37
CA TYR A 69 -35.52 14.94 5.40
C TYR A 69 -34.14 14.27 5.37
N HIS A 70 -34.05 12.93 5.35
CA HIS A 70 -32.75 12.28 5.39
C HIS A 70 -31.86 12.72 4.23
N GLN A 71 -30.66 13.18 4.56
CA GLN A 71 -29.62 13.48 3.57
C GLN A 71 -28.58 12.37 3.57
N PRO A 72 -28.34 11.73 2.41
CA PRO A 72 -27.24 10.79 2.25
C PRO A 72 -25.90 11.41 2.67
N LEU A 73 -24.96 10.57 3.06
CA LEU A 73 -23.59 11.05 3.27
C LEU A 73 -23.04 11.51 1.93
N VAL A 74 -22.67 12.80 1.84
CA VAL A 74 -21.90 13.29 0.70
C VAL A 74 -20.58 12.53 0.68
N SER A 75 -20.37 11.75 -0.36
CA SER A 75 -19.12 11.01 -0.53
C SER A 75 -18.03 12.00 -0.91
N ASN A 76 -16.87 11.90 -0.26
CA ASN A 76 -15.69 12.61 -0.74
C ASN A 76 -15.37 12.12 -2.17
N PRO A 77 -15.35 13.01 -3.18
CA PRO A 77 -15.15 12.65 -4.58
C PRO A 77 -13.75 12.11 -4.86
N LEU A 78 -12.74 12.44 -4.05
CA LEU A 78 -11.39 11.86 -4.14
C LEU A 78 -11.39 10.33 -3.98
N ASN A 79 -12.34 9.77 -3.22
CA ASN A 79 -12.47 8.31 -3.10
C ASN A 79 -13.00 7.64 -4.38
N ASN A 80 -13.56 8.41 -5.30
CA ASN A 80 -14.14 7.97 -6.56
C ASN A 80 -13.48 8.67 -7.77
N ALA A 81 -12.25 9.16 -7.61
CA ALA A 81 -11.56 9.98 -8.61
C ALA A 81 -11.37 9.29 -9.97
N THR A 82 -11.47 7.97 -10.06
CA THR A 82 -11.39 7.25 -11.34
C THR A 82 -12.73 7.16 -12.09
N ASN A 83 -13.84 7.53 -11.42
CA ASN A 83 -15.21 7.33 -11.92
C ASN A 83 -16.00 8.64 -12.01
N ILE A 84 -15.71 9.63 -11.16
CA ILE A 84 -16.41 10.91 -11.08
C ILE A 84 -15.43 12.01 -11.45
N LEU A 85 -15.81 12.87 -12.40
CA LEU A 85 -15.04 14.06 -12.78
C LEU A 85 -14.99 15.04 -11.60
N LEU A 86 -13.80 15.52 -11.26
CA LEU A 86 -13.59 16.54 -10.26
C LEU A 86 -13.79 17.92 -10.90
N GLU A 87 -14.56 18.77 -10.22
CA GLU A 87 -14.84 20.12 -10.67
C GLU A 87 -14.29 21.16 -9.68
N ASN A 88 -14.29 22.44 -10.06
CA ASN A 88 -13.85 23.51 -9.16
C ASN A 88 -14.65 23.57 -7.84
N SER A 89 -15.91 23.11 -7.85
CA SER A 89 -16.74 22.99 -6.64
C SER A 89 -16.17 21.98 -5.63
N ASP A 90 -15.33 21.04 -6.08
CA ASP A 90 -14.68 20.03 -5.25
C ASP A 90 -13.35 20.47 -4.64
N LEU A 91 -12.85 21.68 -4.94
CA LEU A 91 -11.58 22.19 -4.41
C LEU A 91 -11.50 22.11 -2.88
N HIS A 92 -12.61 22.36 -2.18
CA HIS A 92 -12.67 22.24 -0.73
C HIS A 92 -12.33 20.83 -0.22
N TRP A 93 -12.59 19.77 -0.99
CA TRP A 93 -12.19 18.40 -0.64
C TRP A 93 -10.68 18.20 -0.76
N LEU A 94 -10.04 18.83 -1.76
CA LEU A 94 -8.59 18.79 -1.95
C LEU A 94 -7.86 19.63 -0.88
N GLU A 95 -8.41 20.79 -0.51
CA GLU A 95 -7.92 21.67 0.55
C GLU A 95 -7.82 20.97 1.90
N ASN A 96 -8.86 20.22 2.25
CA ASN A 96 -8.97 19.50 3.51
C ASN A 96 -8.38 18.06 3.44
N ALA A 97 -7.84 17.64 2.29
CA ALA A 97 -7.22 16.34 2.12
C ALA A 97 -5.79 16.32 2.65
N THR A 98 -5.41 15.18 3.25
CA THR A 98 -4.00 14.90 3.56
C THR A 98 -3.23 14.62 2.27
N PRO A 99 -1.88 14.80 2.27
CA PRO A 99 -1.05 14.41 1.12
C PRO A 99 -1.29 12.96 0.68
N PHE A 100 -1.40 12.02 1.63
CA PHE A 100 -1.74 10.62 1.33
C PHE A 100 -3.03 10.46 0.52
N ALA A 101 -4.09 11.21 0.86
CA ALA A 101 -5.37 11.12 0.14
C ALA A 101 -5.26 11.66 -1.29
N LEU A 102 -4.50 12.75 -1.49
CA LEU A 102 -4.21 13.32 -2.80
C LEU A 102 -3.36 12.35 -3.64
N PHE A 103 -2.29 11.79 -3.06
CA PHE A 103 -1.42 10.83 -3.71
C PHE A 103 -2.16 9.56 -4.11
N LYS A 104 -3.08 9.09 -3.27
CA LYS A 104 -3.93 7.95 -3.57
C LYS A 104 -4.84 8.21 -4.76
N ALA A 105 -5.49 9.37 -4.82
CA ALA A 105 -6.36 9.73 -5.93
C ALA A 105 -5.55 9.93 -7.23
N LEU A 106 -4.43 10.66 -7.15
CA LEU A 106 -3.50 10.88 -8.26
C LEU A 106 -2.98 9.55 -8.84
N SER A 107 -2.46 8.67 -7.98
CA SER A 107 -1.95 7.35 -8.38
C SER A 107 -3.05 6.48 -8.99
N ALA A 108 -4.27 6.50 -8.45
CA ALA A 108 -5.38 5.74 -9.02
C ALA A 108 -5.74 6.22 -10.42
N CYS A 109 -5.81 7.54 -10.65
CA CYS A 109 -6.04 8.12 -11.98
C CYS A 109 -4.91 7.72 -12.94
N TYR A 110 -3.64 7.87 -12.52
CA TYR A 110 -2.48 7.52 -13.33
C TYR A 110 -2.50 6.05 -13.76
N SER A 111 -2.67 5.10 -12.84
CA SER A 111 -2.70 3.67 -13.19
C SER A 111 -3.80 3.33 -14.20
N ARG A 112 -4.94 4.04 -14.15
CA ARG A 112 -6.03 3.86 -15.13
C ARG A 112 -5.70 4.42 -16.51
N MET A 113 -4.98 5.54 -16.58
CA MET A 113 -4.51 6.12 -17.84
C MET A 113 -3.55 5.16 -18.57
N TYR A 114 -2.71 4.45 -17.81
CA TYR A 114 -1.74 3.50 -18.34
C TYR A 114 -2.25 2.05 -18.39
N GLY A 115 -3.57 1.86 -18.48
CA GLY A 115 -4.16 0.59 -18.90
C GLY A 115 -4.35 -0.45 -17.79
N GLN A 116 -4.30 -0.07 -16.51
CA GLN A 116 -4.73 -0.97 -15.44
C GLN A 116 -6.25 -1.20 -15.56
N ASP A 117 -6.63 -2.36 -16.07
CA ASP A 117 -8.03 -2.78 -16.17
C ASP A 117 -8.40 -3.83 -15.11
N THR A 118 -7.42 -4.50 -14.52
CA THR A 118 -7.60 -5.61 -13.59
C THR A 118 -7.14 -5.22 -12.18
N PHE A 119 -7.99 -5.47 -11.20
CA PHE A 119 -7.75 -5.12 -9.78
C PHE A 119 -7.75 -6.37 -8.92
N VAL A 120 -6.83 -6.44 -7.96
CA VAL A 120 -6.83 -7.45 -6.89
C VAL A 120 -7.38 -6.84 -5.61
N TYR A 121 -8.44 -7.44 -5.09
CA TYR A 121 -9.03 -7.11 -3.81
C TYR A 121 -8.74 -8.20 -2.80
N ARG A 122 -8.42 -7.80 -1.57
CA ARG A 122 -8.31 -8.73 -0.45
C ARG A 122 -9.66 -8.89 0.23
N ILE A 123 -10.10 -10.12 0.36
CA ILE A 123 -11.26 -10.49 1.17
C ILE A 123 -10.78 -10.74 2.60
N ARG A 124 -11.62 -10.42 3.60
CA ARG A 124 -11.28 -10.51 5.04
C ARG A 124 -10.76 -11.89 5.51
N ASN A 125 -11.02 -12.95 4.76
CA ASN A 125 -10.53 -14.30 5.03
C ASN A 125 -9.13 -14.60 4.43
N GLY A 126 -8.44 -13.57 3.92
CA GLY A 126 -7.11 -13.70 3.32
C GLY A 126 -7.09 -14.20 1.88
N LYS A 127 -8.25 -14.41 1.24
CA LYS A 127 -8.33 -14.73 -0.19
C LYS A 127 -8.24 -13.45 -1.04
N SER A 128 -7.68 -13.59 -2.23
CA SER A 128 -7.62 -12.53 -3.26
C SER A 128 -8.76 -12.71 -4.27
N TRP A 129 -9.36 -11.61 -4.71
CA TRP A 129 -10.43 -11.56 -5.72
C TRP A 129 -10.05 -10.58 -6.83
N THR A 130 -10.25 -10.97 -8.10
CA THR A 130 -9.91 -10.13 -9.25
C THR A 130 -11.15 -9.58 -9.95
N LYS A 131 -11.08 -8.35 -10.47
CA LYS A 131 -12.16 -7.72 -11.25
C LYS A 131 -11.59 -6.88 -12.40
N LYS A 132 -12.22 -6.96 -13.58
CA LYS A 132 -11.93 -6.10 -14.74
C LYS A 132 -12.81 -4.83 -14.77
N SER A 133 -12.30 -3.72 -15.28
CA SER A 133 -13.01 -2.44 -15.44
C SER A 133 -12.44 -1.61 -16.59
N THR A 134 -13.31 -0.94 -17.35
CA THR A 134 -12.98 -0.09 -18.52
C THR A 134 -12.51 1.30 -18.14
N ALA A 135 -11.41 1.78 -18.74
CA ALA A 135 -10.90 3.13 -18.54
C ALA A 135 -11.88 4.19 -19.06
N THR A 136 -11.88 5.36 -18.43
CA THR A 136 -12.74 6.51 -18.75
C THR A 136 -11.86 7.75 -18.98
N SER A 137 -12.32 8.70 -19.80
CA SER A 137 -11.62 9.99 -20.02
C SER A 137 -11.47 10.84 -18.75
N VAL A 138 -12.28 10.54 -17.72
CA VAL A 138 -12.23 11.14 -16.38
C VAL A 138 -10.85 11.03 -15.74
N ASN A 139 -10.09 9.96 -16.00
CA ASN A 139 -8.82 9.71 -15.32
C ASN A 139 -7.75 10.75 -15.68
N GLU A 140 -7.63 11.11 -16.95
CA GLU A 140 -6.67 12.10 -17.43
C GLU A 140 -7.01 13.50 -16.89
N LEU A 141 -8.27 13.91 -17.04
CA LEU A 141 -8.75 15.21 -16.54
C LEU A 141 -8.55 15.36 -15.02
N ASN A 142 -8.86 14.30 -14.25
CA ASN A 142 -8.69 14.33 -12.81
C ASN A 142 -7.22 14.25 -12.39
N TYR A 143 -6.38 13.50 -13.12
CA TYR A 143 -4.93 13.49 -12.88
C TYR A 143 -4.37 14.91 -13.00
N ASP A 144 -4.66 15.59 -14.10
CA ASP A 144 -4.21 16.96 -14.34
C ASP A 144 -4.77 17.94 -13.30
N PHE A 145 -6.06 17.80 -12.95
CA PHE A 145 -6.68 18.65 -11.95
C PHE A 145 -5.99 18.52 -10.57
N ILE A 146 -5.76 17.28 -10.12
CA ILE A 146 -5.10 17.01 -8.84
C ILE A 146 -3.62 17.44 -8.89
N LEU A 147 -2.92 17.16 -9.99
CA LEU A 147 -1.51 17.55 -10.15
C LEU A 147 -1.35 19.07 -10.15
N ASN A 148 -2.19 19.80 -10.88
CA ASN A 148 -2.17 21.28 -10.89
C ASN A 148 -2.49 21.86 -9.51
N TYR A 149 -3.41 21.23 -8.77
CA TYR A 149 -3.65 21.58 -7.37
C TYR A 149 -2.42 21.33 -6.48
N LEU A 150 -1.74 20.20 -6.65
CA LEU A 150 -0.52 19.91 -5.89
C LEU A 150 0.59 20.93 -6.22
N LYS A 151 0.78 21.28 -7.51
CA LYS A 151 1.74 22.29 -7.96
C LYS A 151 1.46 23.67 -7.36
N SER A 152 0.19 24.06 -7.24
CA SER A 152 -0.18 25.35 -6.66
C SER A 152 -0.04 25.37 -5.13
N LYS A 153 -0.32 24.25 -4.45
CA LYS A 153 -0.23 24.15 -2.99
C LYS A 153 1.18 23.92 -2.47
N TYR A 154 1.95 23.05 -3.14
CA TYR A 154 3.27 22.59 -2.69
C TYR A 154 4.31 22.92 -3.76
N ASN A 155 4.73 24.19 -3.78
CA ASN A 155 5.79 24.63 -4.70
C ASN A 155 7.17 24.28 -4.14
N LEU A 156 7.87 23.37 -4.81
CA LEU A 156 9.23 22.93 -4.44
C LEU A 156 10.33 23.61 -5.27
N THR A 157 9.99 24.68 -6.01
CA THR A 157 10.97 25.44 -6.80
C THR A 157 12.15 25.89 -5.94
N GLY A 158 13.35 25.57 -6.41
CA GLY A 158 14.61 25.93 -5.73
C GLY A 158 15.02 24.96 -4.62
N LYS A 159 14.22 23.92 -4.32
CA LYS A 159 14.62 22.83 -3.42
C LYS A 159 15.43 21.78 -4.16
N LYS A 160 16.50 21.33 -3.54
CA LYS A 160 17.34 20.21 -3.99
C LYS A 160 16.94 18.92 -3.26
N VAL A 161 16.68 17.86 -4.00
CA VAL A 161 16.33 16.55 -3.44
C VAL A 161 17.34 15.51 -3.90
N TYR A 162 17.89 14.75 -2.96
CA TYR A 162 18.75 13.60 -3.25
C TYR A 162 17.94 12.31 -3.24
N PHE A 163 18.08 11.51 -4.30
CA PHE A 163 17.60 10.15 -4.37
C PHE A 163 18.78 9.21 -4.66
N PRO A 164 18.87 8.03 -4.00
CA PRO A 164 19.91 7.04 -4.29
C PRO A 164 19.86 6.56 -5.74
N GLU A 165 21.03 6.30 -6.31
CA GLU A 165 21.13 5.78 -7.67
C GLU A 165 20.45 4.41 -7.78
N ASN A 166 19.75 4.17 -8.89
CA ASN A 166 19.02 2.93 -9.17
C ASN A 166 17.88 2.61 -8.18
N VAL A 167 17.39 3.60 -7.44
CA VAL A 167 16.22 3.49 -6.57
C VAL A 167 15.16 4.52 -6.99
N GLU A 168 13.95 4.04 -7.24
CA GLU A 168 12.80 4.89 -7.51
C GLU A 168 11.72 4.62 -6.48
N PHE A 169 11.41 5.62 -5.63
CA PHE A 169 10.47 5.44 -4.53
C PHE A 169 9.03 5.38 -5.02
N GLY A 170 8.27 4.43 -4.49
CA GLY A 170 6.84 4.34 -4.73
C GLY A 170 6.11 5.56 -4.13
N LEU A 171 5.08 6.06 -4.80
CA LEU A 171 4.28 7.15 -4.25
C LEU A 171 3.48 6.64 -3.02
N PRO A 172 3.70 7.16 -1.80
CA PRO A 172 3.10 6.58 -0.62
C PRO A 172 1.64 7.01 -0.51
N THR A 173 0.71 6.06 -0.54
CA THR A 173 -0.74 6.34 -0.54
C THR A 173 -1.40 6.17 0.83
N SER A 174 -0.67 5.63 1.80
CA SER A 174 -1.06 5.60 3.22
C SER A 174 0.12 5.21 4.10
N GLU A 175 0.06 5.52 5.40
CA GLU A 175 1.05 5.09 6.40
C GLU A 175 1.18 3.57 6.56
N LYS A 176 0.18 2.81 6.11
CA LYS A 176 0.17 1.34 6.17
C LYS A 176 0.89 0.69 5.00
N MET A 177 1.13 1.44 3.91
CA MET A 177 1.72 0.93 2.67
C MET A 177 3.22 1.18 2.65
N PHE A 178 3.90 0.65 3.66
CA PHE A 178 5.35 0.73 3.84
C PHE A 178 5.90 -0.64 4.25
N VAL A 179 7.08 -0.97 3.76
CA VAL A 179 7.88 -2.11 4.19
C VAL A 179 9.08 -1.56 4.94
N GLY A 180 9.08 -1.70 6.28
CA GLY A 180 9.94 -0.88 7.12
C GLY A 180 9.63 0.60 6.93
N ASN A 181 10.62 1.39 6.50
CA ASN A 181 10.48 2.81 6.17
C ASN A 181 10.38 3.08 4.66
N ILE A 182 10.37 2.04 3.83
CA ILE A 182 10.36 2.15 2.37
C ILE A 182 8.91 2.05 1.87
N PRO A 183 8.41 3.01 1.08
CA PRO A 183 7.07 2.92 0.49
C PRO A 183 6.89 1.66 -0.36
N THR A 184 5.74 1.02 -0.23
CA THR A 184 5.32 -0.04 -1.14
C THR A 184 5.27 0.51 -2.57
N GLY A 185 5.79 -0.26 -3.54
CA GLY A 185 5.92 0.15 -4.93
C GLY A 185 7.29 0.73 -5.28
N THR A 186 8.18 0.90 -4.29
CA THR A 186 9.58 1.28 -4.54
C THR A 186 10.27 0.25 -5.43
N ARG A 187 11.00 0.76 -6.42
CA ARG A 187 11.71 -0.01 -7.44
C ARG A 187 13.22 0.06 -7.23
N PHE A 188 13.86 -1.09 -7.36
CA PHE A 188 15.31 -1.23 -7.33
C PHE A 188 15.78 -1.76 -8.69
N TYR A 189 16.76 -1.09 -9.29
CA TYR A 189 17.25 -1.39 -10.63
C TYR A 189 18.68 -1.94 -10.61
N GLY A 190 18.98 -2.86 -11.53
CA GLY A 190 20.33 -3.38 -11.73
C GLY A 190 20.46 -4.15 -13.04
N GLU A 191 21.68 -4.38 -13.53
CA GLU A 191 21.90 -5.32 -14.65
C GLU A 191 21.49 -6.74 -14.26
N SER A 192 21.72 -7.07 -12.99
CA SER A 192 21.30 -8.28 -12.29
C SER A 192 20.92 -7.91 -10.85
N LEU A 193 19.99 -8.67 -10.27
CA LEU A 193 19.52 -8.45 -8.90
C LEU A 193 19.52 -9.76 -8.12
N ALA A 194 19.91 -9.68 -6.85
CA ALA A 194 19.69 -10.73 -5.87
C ALA A 194 18.60 -10.25 -4.89
N VAL A 195 17.48 -10.97 -4.85
CA VAL A 195 16.34 -10.63 -4.00
C VAL A 195 15.95 -11.83 -3.17
N GLY A 196 15.82 -11.64 -1.87
CA GLY A 196 15.74 -12.77 -0.97
C GLY A 196 15.16 -12.46 0.39
N ILE A 197 15.31 -13.45 1.26
CA ILE A 197 14.93 -13.37 2.66
C ILE A 197 16.10 -13.78 3.54
N TYR A 198 16.24 -13.09 4.65
CA TYR A 198 17.09 -13.50 5.77
C TYR A 198 16.23 -13.74 7.00
N TRP A 199 16.52 -14.80 7.75
CA TRP A 199 15.81 -15.07 9.00
C TRP A 199 16.70 -15.78 10.01
N GLU A 200 16.26 -15.79 11.28
CA GLU A 200 16.90 -16.51 12.37
C GLU A 200 15.84 -17.35 13.11
N ASN A 201 16.22 -18.54 13.59
CA ASN A 201 15.38 -19.37 14.45
C ASN A 201 14.86 -18.60 15.67
N ALA A 202 15.69 -17.72 16.22
CA ALA A 202 15.35 -16.86 17.37
C ALA A 202 14.18 -15.91 17.08
N TRP A 203 13.85 -15.66 15.81
CA TRP A 203 12.71 -14.82 15.40
C TRP A 203 11.43 -15.65 15.18
N GLY A 204 11.44 -16.92 15.60
CA GLY A 204 10.33 -17.86 15.45
C GLY A 204 10.17 -18.41 14.04
N ALA A 205 11.09 -18.14 13.12
CA ALA A 205 11.13 -18.69 11.76
C ALA A 205 12.13 -19.84 11.73
N TYR A 206 11.67 -21.07 11.57
CA TYR A 206 12.59 -22.22 11.48
C TYR A 206 12.93 -22.53 10.03
N ASP A 207 11.90 -22.58 9.18
CA ASP A 207 12.00 -22.98 7.79
C ASP A 207 11.11 -22.07 6.92
N LEU A 208 11.76 -21.27 6.08
CA LEU A 208 11.12 -20.31 5.19
C LEU A 208 11.48 -20.63 3.74
N ASP A 209 10.48 -20.87 2.91
CA ASP A 209 10.68 -21.23 1.51
C ASP A 209 10.59 -20.01 0.60
N LEU A 210 11.66 -19.71 -0.13
CA LEU A 210 11.63 -18.72 -1.20
C LEU A 210 11.20 -19.35 -2.54
N SER A 211 10.32 -18.65 -3.28
CA SER A 211 9.97 -19.06 -4.64
C SER A 211 9.60 -17.90 -5.55
N GLY A 212 9.78 -18.11 -6.86
CA GLY A 212 9.32 -17.22 -7.91
C GLY A 212 8.16 -17.85 -8.69
N LEU A 213 7.12 -17.09 -8.99
CA LEU A 213 5.99 -17.51 -9.83
C LEU A 213 5.84 -16.62 -11.06
N ASN A 214 5.92 -17.21 -12.24
CA ASN A 214 5.72 -16.52 -13.52
C ASN A 214 5.02 -17.42 -14.55
N ILE A 215 4.86 -16.92 -15.77
CA ILE A 215 4.23 -17.66 -16.88
C ILE A 215 5.03 -18.90 -17.32
N ALA A 216 6.35 -18.93 -17.08
CA ALA A 216 7.20 -20.09 -17.36
C ALA A 216 7.10 -21.16 -16.25
N GLY A 217 6.43 -20.85 -15.14
CA GLY A 217 6.17 -21.76 -14.03
C GLY A 217 6.75 -21.27 -12.72
N LYS A 218 6.98 -22.21 -11.80
CA LYS A 218 7.57 -21.94 -10.49
C LYS A 218 9.08 -22.18 -10.51
N ILE A 219 9.83 -21.31 -9.85
CA ILE A 219 11.24 -21.50 -9.49
C ILE A 219 11.37 -21.43 -7.96
N GLY A 220 12.37 -22.09 -7.38
CA GLY A 220 12.63 -22.09 -5.94
C GLY A 220 12.23 -23.40 -5.29
N TRP A 221 11.91 -23.35 -4.01
CA TRP A 221 11.59 -24.55 -3.23
C TRP A 221 10.53 -25.44 -3.89
N ASN A 222 10.79 -26.75 -3.90
CA ASN A 222 9.96 -27.78 -4.55
C ASN A 222 9.61 -27.46 -6.02
N ALA A 223 10.56 -26.89 -6.76
CA ALA A 223 10.43 -26.56 -8.18
C ALA A 223 11.81 -26.50 -8.88
N ALA A 224 11.87 -25.88 -10.06
CA ALA A 224 13.12 -25.67 -10.77
C ALA A 224 14.08 -24.77 -9.97
N TYR A 225 15.38 -25.03 -10.04
CA TYR A 225 16.41 -24.15 -9.46
C TYR A 225 16.95 -23.13 -10.47
N ASN A 226 16.72 -23.35 -11.76
CA ASN A 226 17.19 -22.52 -12.87
C ASN A 226 16.11 -22.46 -13.96
N GLN A 227 15.74 -21.26 -14.37
CA GLN A 227 14.83 -21.01 -15.49
C GLN A 227 15.55 -20.27 -16.62
N ASN A 228 15.23 -20.66 -17.86
CA ASN A 228 15.68 -20.04 -19.11
C ASN A 228 17.19 -19.79 -19.14
N GLU A 229 17.99 -20.85 -18.99
CA GLU A 229 19.45 -20.79 -19.11
C GLU A 229 20.12 -19.79 -18.13
N GLY A 230 19.58 -19.67 -16.91
CA GLY A 230 20.14 -18.84 -15.84
C GLY A 230 19.62 -17.42 -15.82
N GLN A 231 18.54 -17.09 -16.54
CA GLN A 231 17.85 -15.80 -16.42
C GLN A 231 17.27 -15.58 -15.02
N LEU A 232 16.81 -16.66 -14.38
CA LEU A 232 16.36 -16.65 -13.01
C LEU A 232 16.88 -17.91 -12.31
N MET A 233 17.54 -17.74 -11.17
CA MET A 233 18.15 -18.83 -10.41
C MET A 233 17.79 -18.74 -8.94
N TYR A 234 17.65 -19.89 -8.28
CA TYR A 234 17.43 -19.99 -6.84
C TYR A 234 18.71 -20.41 -6.13
N SER A 235 18.99 -19.82 -4.96
CA SER A 235 20.18 -20.12 -4.15
C SER A 235 20.24 -21.55 -3.61
N GLY A 236 19.09 -22.19 -3.46
CA GLY A 236 18.95 -23.42 -2.69
C GLY A 236 18.23 -23.18 -1.38
N ASP A 237 17.77 -24.30 -0.80
CA ASP A 237 16.89 -24.39 0.36
C ASP A 237 17.69 -24.54 1.66
N ILE A 238 17.29 -23.78 2.69
CA ILE A 238 17.84 -23.87 4.04
C ILE A 238 16.70 -24.14 5.03
N THR A 239 16.66 -25.34 5.61
CA THR A 239 15.56 -25.76 6.48
C THR A 239 15.73 -25.40 7.96
N SER A 240 16.82 -24.71 8.33
CA SER A 240 17.05 -24.22 9.69
C SER A 240 18.06 -23.07 9.75
N ALA A 241 17.79 -22.07 10.59
CA ALA A 241 18.58 -20.84 10.72
C ALA A 241 19.07 -20.56 12.15
N PRO A 242 19.81 -21.47 12.82
CA PRO A 242 20.23 -21.27 14.21
C PRO A 242 21.12 -20.04 14.40
N ASN A 243 21.92 -19.69 13.39
CA ASN A 243 22.81 -18.52 13.37
C ASN A 243 22.45 -17.55 12.22
N GLY A 244 21.20 -17.60 11.77
CA GLY A 244 20.75 -16.93 10.57
C GLY A 244 20.89 -17.78 9.30
N ALA A 245 19.98 -17.56 8.37
CA ALA A 245 19.98 -18.17 7.04
C ALA A 245 19.54 -17.13 6.01
N VAL A 246 19.92 -17.35 4.75
CA VAL A 246 19.52 -16.48 3.65
C VAL A 246 19.24 -17.29 2.39
N GLU A 247 18.15 -16.94 1.72
CA GLU A 247 17.80 -17.47 0.41
C GLU A 247 17.59 -16.34 -0.58
N TYR A 248 17.98 -16.55 -1.83
CA TYR A 248 17.88 -15.58 -2.91
C TYR A 248 17.27 -16.17 -4.17
N LEU A 249 16.49 -15.34 -4.87
CA LEU A 249 16.30 -15.41 -6.29
C LEU A 249 17.25 -14.43 -6.96
N TYR A 250 18.10 -14.96 -7.83
CA TYR A 250 18.99 -14.17 -8.67
C TYR A 250 18.34 -13.96 -10.05
N ALA A 251 17.95 -12.72 -10.33
CA ALA A 251 17.49 -12.30 -11.64
C ALA A 251 18.68 -11.79 -12.45
N ASN A 252 19.06 -12.54 -13.48
CA ASN A 252 20.15 -12.18 -14.37
C ASN A 252 19.67 -11.26 -15.50
N LYS A 253 20.62 -10.77 -16.29
CA LYS A 253 20.33 -10.07 -17.53
C LYS A 253 19.43 -10.94 -18.42
N GLY A 254 18.35 -10.34 -18.91
CA GLY A 254 17.45 -11.00 -19.86
C GLY A 254 16.25 -11.74 -19.25
N LEU A 255 15.90 -11.53 -17.97
CA LEU A 255 14.58 -11.95 -17.47
C LEU A 255 13.51 -11.52 -18.47
N SER A 256 12.65 -12.45 -18.87
CA SER A 256 11.71 -12.25 -19.96
C SER A 256 10.25 -12.20 -19.49
N ALA A 257 10.01 -12.53 -18.22
CA ALA A 257 8.67 -12.62 -17.65
C ALA A 257 8.59 -11.93 -16.27
N PRO A 258 7.52 -11.17 -16.01
CA PRO A 258 7.18 -10.73 -14.67
C PRO A 258 7.09 -11.92 -13.71
N THR A 259 7.78 -11.82 -12.57
CA THR A 259 7.86 -12.91 -11.59
C THR A 259 7.48 -12.42 -10.20
N LEU A 260 6.44 -13.01 -9.61
CA LEU A 260 6.12 -12.78 -8.20
C LEU A 260 7.14 -13.48 -7.31
N VAL A 261 7.72 -12.74 -6.37
CA VAL A 261 8.63 -13.28 -5.36
C VAL A 261 7.83 -13.57 -4.09
N MET A 262 7.84 -14.83 -3.69
CA MET A 262 7.04 -15.39 -2.61
C MET A 262 7.93 -15.90 -1.48
N ASN A 263 7.52 -15.63 -0.24
CA ASN A 263 8.04 -16.26 0.96
C ASN A 263 6.94 -17.07 1.63
N ASN A 264 7.22 -18.32 1.97
CA ASN A 264 6.29 -19.18 2.67
C ASN A 264 6.86 -19.65 4.02
N VAL A 265 6.04 -19.59 5.07
CA VAL A 265 6.39 -20.18 6.37
C VAL A 265 6.09 -21.68 6.32
N PHE A 266 7.10 -22.50 6.03
CA PHE A 266 6.97 -23.96 6.05
C PHE A 266 6.87 -24.45 7.50
N SER A 267 7.81 -24.02 8.34
CA SER A 267 7.84 -24.30 9.78
C SER A 267 8.24 -23.07 10.60
N GLY A 268 7.48 -22.80 11.66
CA GLY A 268 7.67 -21.62 12.50
C GLY A 268 6.37 -21.06 13.06
N ASN A 269 6.49 -19.96 13.79
CA ASN A 269 5.36 -19.20 14.28
C ASN A 269 4.65 -18.49 13.11
N SER A 270 3.34 -18.31 13.21
CA SER A 270 2.56 -17.62 12.17
C SER A 270 2.91 -16.14 12.00
N ASP A 271 3.54 -15.54 13.02
CA ASP A 271 3.97 -14.15 13.10
C ASP A 271 5.50 -14.01 13.10
N CYS A 272 6.21 -15.04 12.63
CA CYS A 272 7.68 -15.09 12.64
C CYS A 272 8.32 -13.92 11.90
N GLY A 273 9.50 -13.50 12.37
CA GLY A 273 10.27 -12.42 11.76
C GLY A 273 11.14 -12.88 10.60
N TYR A 274 11.33 -12.01 9.61
CA TYR A 274 12.31 -12.14 8.54
C TYR A 274 12.74 -10.76 8.06
N LYS A 275 13.80 -10.68 7.26
CA LYS A 275 14.16 -9.49 6.49
C LYS A 275 13.96 -9.78 5.01
N ILE A 276 13.41 -8.82 4.27
CA ILE A 276 13.54 -8.80 2.81
C ILE A 276 14.91 -8.20 2.51
N VAL A 277 15.69 -8.86 1.65
CA VAL A 277 17.05 -8.46 1.28
C VAL A 277 17.09 -8.21 -0.23
N ILE A 278 17.58 -7.04 -0.63
CA ILE A 278 17.63 -6.62 -2.04
C ILE A 278 19.01 -6.03 -2.31
N GLY A 279 19.73 -6.57 -3.30
CA GLY A 279 21.02 -6.02 -3.71
C GLY A 279 21.37 -6.34 -5.16
N LYS A 280 22.52 -5.83 -5.59
CA LYS A 280 23.05 -6.09 -6.93
C LYS A 280 23.53 -7.54 -7.03
N GLY A 281 23.26 -8.15 -8.18
CA GLY A 281 23.65 -9.53 -8.46
C GLY A 281 25.08 -9.63 -9.01
N ASP A 282 26.11 -9.49 -8.18
CA ASP A 282 27.51 -9.48 -8.68
C ASP A 282 28.29 -10.74 -8.29
N ALA A 283 28.97 -11.32 -9.28
CA ALA A 283 29.97 -12.38 -9.15
C ALA A 283 29.51 -13.65 -8.40
N ILE A 284 28.34 -14.21 -8.75
CA ILE A 284 27.82 -15.44 -8.10
C ILE A 284 28.87 -16.56 -8.10
N THR A 285 29.06 -17.17 -6.94
CA THR A 285 29.74 -18.45 -6.81
C THR A 285 28.84 -19.44 -6.10
N TYR A 286 29.28 -20.69 -6.01
CA TYR A 286 28.60 -21.70 -5.18
C TYR A 286 28.42 -21.25 -3.72
N ASN A 287 29.32 -20.40 -3.20
CA ASN A 287 29.33 -20.01 -1.79
C ASN A 287 28.58 -18.70 -1.51
N TYR A 288 28.33 -17.87 -2.53
CA TYR A 288 27.66 -16.57 -2.33
C TYR A 288 26.94 -16.11 -3.60
N MET A 289 25.76 -15.51 -3.42
CA MET A 289 24.96 -14.91 -4.51
C MET A 289 25.01 -13.39 -4.56
N MET A 290 25.45 -12.74 -3.48
CA MET A 290 25.47 -11.28 -3.37
C MET A 290 26.64 -10.84 -2.48
N ASN A 291 27.38 -9.83 -2.92
CA ASN A 291 28.32 -9.12 -2.06
C ASN A 291 27.52 -8.24 -1.06
N PRO A 292 27.68 -8.40 0.27
CA PRO A 292 26.96 -7.60 1.25
C PRO A 292 27.17 -6.08 1.10
N ASN A 293 28.32 -5.64 0.55
CA ASN A 293 28.60 -4.23 0.29
C ASN A 293 27.78 -3.66 -0.88
N HIS A 294 27.10 -4.51 -1.65
CA HIS A 294 26.25 -4.12 -2.78
C HIS A 294 24.76 -4.29 -2.45
N LEU A 295 24.41 -4.35 -1.16
CA LEU A 295 23.05 -4.30 -0.67
C LEU A 295 22.43 -2.94 -1.04
N PHE A 296 21.24 -2.96 -1.66
CA PHE A 296 20.42 -1.76 -1.78
C PHE A 296 19.69 -1.51 -0.47
N ALA A 297 18.88 -2.48 -0.05
CA ALA A 297 17.99 -2.34 1.08
C ALA A 297 17.82 -3.67 1.82
N GLU A 298 17.65 -3.56 3.14
CA GLU A 298 17.02 -4.60 3.95
C GLU A 298 15.84 -4.03 4.71
N ALA A 299 14.77 -4.82 4.86
CA ALA A 299 13.59 -4.42 5.62
C ALA A 299 13.11 -5.55 6.52
N ARG A 300 13.19 -5.34 7.84
CA ARG A 300 12.65 -6.28 8.83
C ARG A 300 11.12 -6.27 8.78
N CYS A 301 10.55 -7.46 8.66
CA CYS A 301 9.14 -7.72 8.53
C CYS A 301 8.73 -8.84 9.48
N ASN A 302 7.45 -8.93 9.77
CA ASN A 302 6.85 -10.10 10.37
C ASN A 302 5.89 -10.73 9.38
N SER A 303 5.83 -12.05 9.39
CA SER A 303 4.84 -12.78 8.62
C SER A 303 3.45 -12.44 9.15
N VAL A 304 2.52 -12.16 8.24
CA VAL A 304 1.11 -11.94 8.58
C VAL A 304 0.24 -13.13 8.18
N GLN A 305 0.78 -13.98 7.32
CA GLN A 305 0.14 -15.14 6.71
C GLN A 305 1.22 -16.14 6.30
N LYS A 306 0.87 -17.43 6.19
CA LYS A 306 1.83 -18.46 5.76
C LYS A 306 2.42 -18.20 4.39
N GLN A 307 1.73 -17.48 3.49
CA GLN A 307 2.29 -17.02 2.22
C GLN A 307 2.33 -15.52 2.18
N THR A 308 3.46 -14.97 1.77
CA THR A 308 3.65 -13.53 1.60
C THR A 308 4.29 -13.24 0.25
N ILE A 309 3.70 -12.33 -0.51
CA ILE A 309 4.35 -11.74 -1.69
C ILE A 309 5.32 -10.68 -1.19
N LEU A 310 6.61 -10.90 -1.42
CA LEU A 310 7.66 -9.92 -1.08
C LEU A 310 7.67 -8.77 -2.09
N GLY A 311 7.45 -9.10 -3.36
CA GLY A 311 7.48 -8.15 -4.45
C GLY A 311 7.37 -8.83 -5.82
N MET A 312 7.74 -8.09 -6.86
CA MET A 312 7.71 -8.57 -8.24
C MET A 312 8.99 -8.17 -8.97
N LEU A 313 9.63 -9.15 -9.62
CA LEU A 313 10.69 -8.92 -10.58
C LEU A 313 10.06 -8.59 -11.94
N LEU A 314 10.57 -7.54 -12.59
CA LEU A 314 10.08 -7.01 -13.85
C LEU A 314 11.26 -6.79 -14.81
N PRO A 315 11.13 -7.20 -16.09
CA PRO A 315 12.00 -6.67 -17.13
C PRO A 315 11.58 -5.24 -17.47
N LYS A 316 12.42 -4.24 -17.16
CA LYS A 316 12.13 -2.83 -17.48
C LYS A 316 13.37 -2.12 -18.03
N GLY A 317 13.26 -1.59 -19.24
CA GLY A 317 14.29 -0.73 -19.84
C GLY A 317 15.66 -1.42 -20.04
N GLY A 318 15.67 -2.73 -20.33
CA GLY A 318 16.90 -3.50 -20.51
C GLY A 318 17.63 -3.88 -19.21
N LYS A 319 17.15 -3.39 -18.06
CA LYS A 319 17.63 -3.74 -16.71
C LYS A 319 16.64 -4.68 -16.00
N GLN A 320 17.13 -5.31 -14.94
CA GLN A 320 16.30 -5.98 -13.95
C GLN A 320 15.73 -4.96 -12.97
N CYS A 321 14.44 -5.10 -12.67
CA CYS A 321 13.73 -4.25 -11.72
C CYS A 321 13.04 -5.12 -10.68
N PHE A 322 13.19 -4.80 -9.40
CA PHE A 322 12.40 -5.38 -8.33
C PHE A 322 11.48 -4.35 -7.71
N VAL A 323 10.17 -4.60 -7.72
CA VAL A 323 9.15 -3.79 -7.05
C VAL A 323 8.81 -4.38 -5.69
N LEU A 324 9.05 -3.62 -4.62
CA LEU A 324 8.83 -4.03 -3.24
C LEU A 324 7.36 -3.90 -2.81
N LEU A 325 6.74 -4.97 -2.30
CA LEU A 325 5.31 -5.01 -1.98
C LEU A 325 4.97 -5.49 -0.55
N ASN A 326 5.59 -6.57 -0.10
CA ASN A 326 5.44 -7.25 1.19
C ASN A 326 4.00 -7.36 1.74
N PHE A 327 3.22 -8.32 1.24
CA PHE A 327 1.85 -8.51 1.71
C PHE A 327 1.39 -9.97 1.63
N GLY A 328 0.61 -10.43 2.63
CA GLY A 328 0.05 -11.79 2.66
C GLY A 328 -0.77 -12.20 1.42
N ALA A 329 -0.55 -13.42 0.94
CA ALA A 329 -1.13 -13.97 -0.28
C ALA A 329 -1.99 -15.23 -0.07
N GLY A 330 -1.99 -15.81 1.14
CA GLY A 330 -2.70 -17.04 1.42
C GLY A 330 -2.16 -17.82 2.63
N HIS A 331 -2.75 -18.99 2.86
CA HIS A 331 -2.45 -19.85 4.02
C HIS A 331 -1.78 -21.18 3.64
N SER A 332 -1.45 -21.39 2.37
CA SER A 332 -0.78 -22.63 1.93
C SER A 332 0.68 -22.60 2.36
N HIS A 333 1.28 -23.77 2.60
CA HIS A 333 2.74 -23.87 2.78
C HIS A 333 3.47 -23.78 1.43
N VAL A 334 2.78 -24.05 0.32
CA VAL A 334 3.38 -24.08 -1.03
C VAL A 334 2.66 -23.11 -1.95
N SER A 335 3.43 -22.30 -2.66
CA SER A 335 2.94 -21.41 -3.73
C SER A 335 2.66 -22.26 -4.99
N GLY A 336 1.56 -21.98 -5.68
CA GLY A 336 1.11 -22.79 -6.83
C GLY A 336 0.70 -21.93 -8.02
N ASN A 337 0.90 -22.44 -9.24
CA ASN A 337 0.57 -21.73 -10.48
C ASN A 337 -0.85 -22.09 -10.96
N ASN A 338 -1.87 -21.63 -10.23
CA ASN A 338 -3.28 -21.77 -10.64
C ASN A 338 -3.80 -20.50 -11.32
N GLU A 339 -4.96 -20.59 -11.98
CA GLU A 339 -5.57 -19.48 -12.72
C GLU A 339 -5.74 -18.20 -11.86
N VAL A 340 -6.12 -18.37 -10.59
CA VAL A 340 -6.24 -17.26 -9.63
C VAL A 340 -4.90 -16.58 -9.39
N SER A 341 -3.81 -17.35 -9.30
CA SER A 341 -2.46 -16.84 -9.11
C SER A 341 -1.96 -16.12 -10.37
N VAL A 342 -2.26 -16.64 -11.56
CA VAL A 342 -1.96 -15.96 -12.84
C VAL A 342 -2.69 -14.62 -12.94
N MET A 343 -3.98 -14.57 -12.60
CA MET A 343 -4.74 -13.32 -12.59
C MET A 343 -4.22 -12.33 -11.55
N ALA A 344 -3.79 -12.80 -10.37
CA ALA A 344 -3.17 -11.96 -9.36
C ALA A 344 -1.82 -11.40 -9.84
N THR A 345 -0.97 -12.22 -10.46
CA THR A 345 0.28 -11.79 -11.11
C THR A 345 0.01 -10.71 -12.16
N ASN A 346 -0.96 -10.94 -13.05
CA ASN A 346 -1.28 -9.97 -14.11
C ASN A 346 -1.80 -8.64 -13.55
N ALA A 347 -2.69 -8.68 -12.56
CA ALA A 347 -3.21 -7.47 -11.93
C ALA A 347 -2.13 -6.67 -11.20
N LEU A 348 -1.23 -7.35 -10.48
CA LEU A 348 -0.09 -6.71 -9.83
C LEU A 348 0.90 -6.16 -10.86
N TYR A 349 1.13 -6.89 -11.96
CA TYR A 349 1.93 -6.41 -13.06
C TYR A 349 1.34 -5.11 -13.63
N GLN A 350 0.06 -5.09 -13.99
CA GLN A 350 -0.60 -3.88 -14.48
C GLN A 350 -0.53 -2.72 -13.47
N GLN A 351 -0.71 -3.01 -12.18
CA GLN A 351 -0.67 -1.99 -11.13
C GLN A 351 0.71 -1.34 -10.99
N TRP A 352 1.78 -2.15 -11.10
CA TRP A 352 3.12 -1.74 -10.68
C TRP A 352 4.11 -1.55 -11.85
N TYR A 353 3.75 -1.94 -13.08
CA TYR A 353 4.60 -1.77 -14.25
C TYR A 353 4.81 -0.28 -14.58
N GLU A 354 3.72 0.49 -14.71
CA GLU A 354 3.74 1.96 -14.87
C GLU A 354 3.02 2.65 -13.71
N ALA A 355 3.49 2.43 -12.47
CA ALA A 355 3.05 3.22 -11.32
C ALA A 355 3.84 4.52 -11.21
N VAL A 356 3.14 5.63 -10.94
CA VAL A 356 3.74 6.94 -10.61
C VAL A 356 4.70 6.82 -9.44
N SER A 357 5.90 7.38 -9.61
CA SER A 357 6.91 7.43 -8.55
C SER A 357 6.83 8.72 -7.76
N TYR A 358 7.30 8.64 -6.51
CA TYR A 358 7.49 9.81 -5.67
C TYR A 358 8.53 10.76 -6.28
N ASN A 359 9.60 10.20 -6.85
CA ASN A 359 10.64 10.95 -7.56
C ASN A 359 10.04 11.85 -8.65
N HIS A 360 9.23 11.28 -9.54
CA HIS A 360 8.58 12.02 -10.60
C HIS A 360 7.65 13.12 -10.05
N LEU A 361 6.88 12.84 -9.00
CA LEU A 361 6.00 13.84 -8.40
C LEU A 361 6.79 15.04 -7.86
N VAL A 362 7.88 14.84 -7.11
CA VAL A 362 8.63 15.99 -6.56
C VAL A 362 9.28 16.84 -7.65
N GLU A 363 9.72 16.23 -8.74
CA GLU A 363 10.21 16.95 -9.93
C GLU A 363 9.09 17.78 -10.57
N GLU A 364 7.90 17.20 -10.76
CA GLU A 364 6.73 17.93 -11.27
C GLU A 364 6.35 19.13 -10.40
N LEU A 365 6.61 19.06 -9.10
CA LEU A 365 6.39 20.15 -8.15
C LEU A 365 7.51 21.20 -8.14
N GLY A 366 8.53 21.05 -8.98
CA GLY A 366 9.60 22.02 -9.21
C GLY A 366 10.89 21.76 -8.44
N ALA A 367 11.03 20.62 -7.75
CA ALA A 367 12.28 20.26 -7.09
C ALA A 367 13.36 19.90 -8.12
N HIS A 368 14.62 20.23 -7.81
CA HIS A 368 15.77 19.82 -8.61
C HIS A 368 16.42 18.57 -7.99
N ILE A 369 16.54 17.49 -8.77
CA ILE A 369 17.22 16.28 -8.30
C ILE A 369 18.73 16.46 -8.36
N THR A 370 19.40 16.29 -7.22
CA THR A 370 20.85 16.38 -7.12
C THR A 370 21.46 14.99 -6.92
N PRO A 371 22.59 14.67 -7.59
CA PRO A 371 23.36 13.47 -7.29
C PRO A 371 24.24 13.65 -6.04
N ASN A 372 24.41 14.88 -5.55
CA ASN A 372 25.21 15.18 -4.37
C ASN A 372 24.34 15.29 -3.13
N LYS A 373 24.49 14.31 -2.22
CA LYS A 373 23.80 14.23 -0.93
C LYS A 373 24.04 15.45 -0.05
N GLU A 374 25.25 16.00 -0.05
CA GLU A 374 25.63 17.11 0.85
C GLU A 374 24.98 18.44 0.45
N GLU A 375 24.53 18.56 -0.80
CA GLU A 375 23.87 19.76 -1.31
C GLU A 375 22.33 19.68 -1.24
N ALA A 376 21.77 18.56 -0.79
CA ALA A 376 20.33 18.34 -0.79
C ALA A 376 19.65 19.00 0.41
N ASP A 377 18.52 19.67 0.16
CA ASP A 377 17.61 20.12 1.22
C ASP A 377 16.86 18.92 1.82
N PHE A 378 16.60 17.90 1.00
CA PHE A 378 15.92 16.67 1.40
C PHE A 378 16.70 15.44 0.94
N ASP A 379 17.06 14.60 1.89
CA ASP A 379 17.84 13.40 1.70
C ASP A 379 16.95 12.15 1.84
N PHE A 380 16.86 11.36 0.77
CA PHE A 380 16.14 10.09 0.74
C PHE A 380 17.08 8.88 0.71
N SER A 381 18.29 9.02 1.24
CA SER A 381 19.19 7.88 1.45
C SER A 381 18.53 6.80 2.31
N LEU A 382 18.66 5.54 1.89
CA LEU A 382 17.92 4.41 2.49
C LEU A 382 18.28 4.20 3.97
N GLU A 383 19.52 4.49 4.37
CA GLU A 383 20.03 4.35 5.73
C GLU A 383 19.47 5.39 6.72
N SER A 384 19.01 6.53 6.21
CA SER A 384 18.45 7.64 7.00
C SER A 384 16.93 7.77 6.84
N LEU A 385 16.31 6.89 6.06
CA LEU A 385 14.92 7.03 5.66
C LEU A 385 13.97 6.76 6.83
N GLU A 386 13.07 7.69 7.10
CA GLU A 386 11.93 7.53 8.01
C GLU A 386 10.62 7.54 7.23
N LYS A 387 9.55 6.94 7.78
CA LYS A 387 8.24 6.93 7.09
C LYS A 387 7.71 8.33 6.79
N ASP A 388 8.00 9.30 7.65
CA ASP A 388 7.52 10.66 7.50
C ASP A 388 8.41 11.52 6.59
N SER A 389 9.58 11.03 6.14
CA SER A 389 10.43 11.72 5.15
C SER A 389 9.65 12.10 3.89
N PHE A 390 8.71 11.25 3.44
CA PHE A 390 7.88 11.48 2.26
C PHE A 390 6.72 12.46 2.45
N ILE A 391 6.43 12.85 3.69
CA ILE A 391 5.31 13.74 4.03
C ILE A 391 5.82 15.08 4.57
N LYS A 392 6.99 15.09 5.24
CA LYS A 392 7.63 16.28 5.80
C LYS A 392 7.80 17.41 4.77
N ILE A 393 8.08 17.09 3.51
CA ILE A 393 8.23 18.08 2.43
C ILE A 393 6.91 18.80 2.05
N PHE A 394 5.76 18.23 2.43
CA PHE A 394 4.41 18.75 2.14
C PHE A 394 3.75 19.42 3.36
N LYS A 395 4.54 19.79 4.38
CA LYS A 395 4.05 20.44 5.59
C LYS A 395 4.25 21.94 5.58
#